data_AF-A0A522M7C9-F1
#
_entry.id   AF-A0A522M7C9-F1
#
_cell.length_a   1.000
_cell.length_b   1.000
_cell.length_c   1.000
_cell.angle_alpha   90.00
_cell.angle_beta   90.00
_cell.angle_gamma   90.00
#
_symmetry.space_group_name_H-M   'P 1'
#
loop_
_entity.id
_entity.type
_entity.pdbx_description
1 polymer ?
#
loop_
_entity_poly.entity_id
_entity_poly.type
_entity_poly.pdbx_seq_one_letter_code
_entity_poly.pdbx_strand_id
1 'polypeptide(L)'
;PMLIDTAILSGAILLIIGTATGMAWALTQSGFSSDLADYMSSLPGGAFTFFCVSIVTFIVLGSVLEGIPAIVLLGPLLFPIAAELNINEVHYSMVAVLAMGIGLFAPPFGVGYYAACAIGRVAPDKGIKPIIGYLVSLTIGLILVAAVPWLSTGFL
;
A
#
# COMPACT_ATOMS: atom_id res chain seq x y z
N PRO A 1 -9.96 0.48 34.33
CA PRO A 1 -10.71 0.72 33.07
C PRO A 1 -9.80 1.09 31.89
N MET A 2 -9.03 2.18 31.98
CA MET A 2 -8.21 2.68 30.87
C MET A 2 -7.19 1.63 30.36
N LEU A 3 -6.48 0.96 31.27
CA LEU A 3 -5.52 -0.13 30.94
C LEU A 3 -6.16 -1.33 30.22
N ILE A 4 -7.43 -1.63 30.53
CA ILE A 4 -8.17 -2.73 29.89
C ILE A 4 -8.57 -2.33 28.47
N ASP A 5 -9.08 -1.11 28.28
CA ASP A 5 -9.43 -0.59 26.96
C ASP A 5 -8.20 -0.51 26.04
N THR A 6 -7.04 -0.06 26.54
CA THR A 6 -5.80 -0.06 25.74
C THR A 6 -5.33 -1.47 25.42
N ALA A 7 -5.43 -2.41 26.37
CA ALA A 7 -5.06 -3.80 26.14
C ALA A 7 -5.95 -4.47 25.08
N ILE A 8 -7.25 -4.20 25.09
CA ILE A 8 -8.22 -4.72 24.11
C ILE A 8 -7.92 -4.15 22.71
N LEU A 9 -7.69 -2.83 22.60
CA LEU A 9 -7.37 -2.21 21.31
C LEU A 9 -6.05 -2.71 20.72
N SER A 10 -4.98 -2.72 21.52
CA SER A 10 -3.69 -3.23 21.08
C SER A 10 -3.76 -4.73 20.73
N GLY A 11 -4.52 -5.52 21.49
CA GLY A 11 -4.75 -6.93 21.20
C GLY A 11 -5.47 -7.17 19.87
N ALA A 12 -6.49 -6.36 19.57
CA ALA A 12 -7.19 -6.43 18.29
C ALA A 12 -6.27 -6.07 17.11
N ILE A 13 -5.44 -5.02 17.25
CA ILE A 13 -4.47 -4.61 16.22
C ILE A 13 -3.43 -5.71 15.99
N LEU A 14 -2.87 -6.27 17.06
CA LEU A 14 -1.87 -7.36 16.97
C LEU A 14 -2.46 -8.62 16.32
N LEU A 15 -3.72 -8.95 16.58
CA LEU A 15 -4.42 -10.05 15.90
C LEU A 15 -4.56 -9.80 14.40
N ILE A 16 -4.97 -8.59 14.00
CA ILE A 16 -5.09 -8.21 12.58
C ILE A 16 -3.73 -8.35 11.90
N ILE A 17 -2.67 -7.78 12.49
CA ILE A 17 -1.30 -7.86 11.93
C ILE A 17 -0.82 -9.32 11.84
N GLY A 18 -1.09 -10.14 12.86
CA GLY A 18 -0.74 -11.57 12.85
C GLY A 18 -1.40 -12.33 11.70
N THR A 19 -2.71 -12.13 11.49
CA THR A 19 -3.43 -12.74 10.37
C THR A 19 -2.97 -12.22 9.00
N ALA A 20 -2.67 -10.92 8.89
CA ALA A 20 -2.13 -10.31 7.67
C ALA A 20 -0.75 -10.88 7.30
N THR A 21 0.09 -11.15 8.30
CA THR A 21 1.41 -11.76 8.09
C THR A 21 1.28 -13.20 7.61
N GLY A 22 0.33 -13.97 8.16
CA GLY A 22 -0.01 -15.31 7.67
C GLY A 22 -0.50 -15.31 6.22
N MET A 23 -1.34 -14.33 5.85
CA MET A 23 -1.79 -14.14 4.48
C MET A 23 -0.65 -13.78 3.53
N ALA A 24 0.25 -12.88 3.93
CA ALA A 24 1.42 -12.54 3.13
C ALA A 24 2.31 -13.76 2.86
N TRP A 25 2.56 -14.59 3.89
CA TRP A 25 3.31 -15.83 3.70
C TRP A 25 2.60 -16.79 2.74
N ALA A 26 1.27 -16.95 2.86
CA ALA A 26 0.48 -17.80 1.97
C ALA A 26 0.51 -17.30 0.52
N LEU A 27 0.43 -15.99 0.29
CA LEU A 27 0.55 -15.38 -1.03
C LEU A 27 1.92 -15.64 -1.65
N THR A 28 3.01 -15.48 -0.88
CA THR A 28 4.35 -15.83 -1.35
C THR A 28 4.45 -17.31 -1.71
N GLN A 29 3.90 -18.20 -0.86
CA GLN A 29 3.94 -19.64 -1.14
C GLN A 29 3.08 -20.05 -2.34
N SER A 30 2.04 -19.28 -2.65
CA SER A 30 1.17 -19.56 -3.80
C SER A 30 1.82 -19.21 -5.15
N GLY A 31 2.96 -18.52 -5.15
CA GLY A 31 3.60 -18.02 -6.37
C GLY A 31 3.02 -16.69 -6.88
N PHE A 32 1.94 -16.20 -6.27
CA PHE A 32 1.23 -14.97 -6.68
C PHE A 32 2.16 -13.76 -6.87
N SER A 33 3.12 -13.56 -5.97
CA SER A 33 4.08 -12.44 -6.05
C SER A 33 4.99 -12.53 -7.29
N SER A 34 5.36 -13.75 -7.69
CA SER A 34 6.18 -14.01 -8.87
C SER A 34 5.35 -13.83 -10.14
N ASP A 35 4.17 -14.46 -10.20
CA ASP A 35 3.26 -14.34 -11.34
C ASP A 35 2.87 -12.88 -11.61
N LEU A 36 2.66 -12.09 -10.54
CA LEU A 36 2.37 -10.68 -10.63
C LEU A 36 3.55 -9.88 -11.19
N ALA A 37 4.78 -10.16 -10.73
CA ALA A 37 5.98 -9.51 -11.25
C ALA A 37 6.21 -9.83 -12.74
N ASP A 38 6.00 -11.08 -13.13
CA ASP A 38 6.12 -11.54 -14.53
C ASP A 38 5.01 -10.94 -15.42
N TYR A 39 3.80 -10.82 -14.90
CA TYR A 39 2.71 -10.12 -15.60
C TYR A 39 3.04 -8.64 -15.78
N MET A 40 3.59 -7.99 -14.77
CA MET A 40 3.96 -6.58 -14.82
C MET A 40 5.12 -6.30 -15.77
N SER A 41 6.10 -7.21 -15.85
CA SER A 41 7.25 -7.09 -16.76
C SER A 41 6.93 -7.43 -18.22
N SER A 42 5.94 -8.30 -18.46
CA SER A 42 5.49 -8.69 -19.80
C SER A 42 4.54 -7.70 -20.49
N LEU A 43 4.04 -6.69 -19.76
CA LEU A 43 3.16 -5.67 -20.32
C LEU A 43 3.90 -4.75 -21.31
N PRO A 44 3.35 -4.54 -22.52
CA PRO A 44 3.95 -3.64 -23.50
C PRO A 44 3.81 -2.19 -23.07
N GLY A 45 4.92 -1.46 -22.99
CA GLY A 45 4.93 -0.02 -22.72
C GLY A 45 6.06 0.50 -21.81
N GLY A 46 7.08 -0.31 -21.55
CA GLY A 46 8.35 0.11 -20.95
C GLY A 46 8.20 0.65 -19.52
N ALA A 47 9.14 1.50 -19.11
CA ALA A 47 9.25 2.03 -17.75
C ALA A 47 7.97 2.72 -17.25
N PHE A 48 7.29 3.49 -18.11
CA PHE A 48 6.08 4.22 -17.73
C PHE A 48 4.90 3.29 -17.42
N THR A 49 4.70 2.26 -18.25
CA THR A 49 3.58 1.33 -18.06
C THR A 49 3.79 0.48 -16.82
N PHE A 50 5.01 -0.02 -16.61
CA PHE A 50 5.39 -0.70 -15.38
C PHE A 50 5.10 0.18 -14.16
N PHE A 51 5.54 1.43 -14.18
CA PHE A 51 5.35 2.36 -13.08
C PHE A 51 3.88 2.64 -12.74
N CYS A 52 3.04 2.89 -13.76
CA CYS A 52 1.60 3.09 -13.55
C CYS A 52 0.91 1.83 -13.03
N VAL A 53 1.27 0.65 -13.55
CA VAL A 53 0.70 -0.61 -13.10
C VAL A 53 1.13 -0.90 -11.66
N SER A 54 2.40 -0.66 -11.31
CA SER A 54 2.89 -0.78 -9.93
C SER A 54 2.08 0.08 -8.96
N ILE A 55 1.79 1.34 -9.31
CA ILE A 55 0.96 2.22 -8.49
C ILE A 55 -0.41 1.60 -8.22
N VAL A 56 -1.09 1.12 -9.26
CA VAL A 56 -2.43 0.52 -9.13
C VAL A 56 -2.35 -0.76 -8.30
N THR A 57 -1.37 -1.62 -8.58
CA THR A 57 -1.11 -2.86 -7.84
C THR A 57 -0.90 -2.58 -6.36
N PHE A 58 -0.09 -1.58 -6.01
CA PHE A 58 0.17 -1.19 -4.62
C PHE A 58 -1.05 -0.58 -3.92
N ILE A 59 -1.90 0.17 -4.63
CA ILE A 59 -3.17 0.66 -4.07
C ILE A 59 -4.11 -0.52 -3.76
N VAL A 60 -4.23 -1.47 -4.69
CA VAL A 60 -5.11 -2.65 -4.52
C VAL A 60 -4.59 -3.54 -3.40
N LEU A 61 -3.30 -3.88 -3.42
CA LEU A 61 -2.69 -4.70 -2.38
C LEU A 61 -2.67 -4.01 -1.03
N GLY A 62 -2.42 -2.70 -0.97
CA GLY A 62 -2.47 -1.92 0.27
C GLY A 62 -3.86 -1.87 0.91
N SER A 63 -4.93 -2.14 0.15
CA SER A 63 -6.28 -2.25 0.71
C SER A 63 -6.53 -3.55 1.45
N VAL A 64 -5.77 -4.61 1.13
CA VAL A 64 -5.92 -5.97 1.68
C VAL A 64 -4.81 -6.30 2.67
N LEU A 65 -3.58 -5.90 2.34
CA LEU A 65 -2.37 -6.13 3.10
C LEU A 65 -2.00 -4.86 3.86
N GLU A 66 -1.43 -5.05 5.05
CA GLU A 66 -0.80 -3.97 5.80
C GLU A 66 0.46 -3.48 5.05
N GLY A 67 0.86 -2.23 5.31
CA GLY A 67 1.94 -1.54 4.62
C GLY A 67 3.25 -2.34 4.58
N ILE A 68 3.61 -2.95 5.71
CA ILE A 68 4.90 -3.62 5.89
C ILE A 68 4.93 -4.98 5.16
N PRO A 69 3.97 -5.91 5.36
CA PRO A 69 3.96 -7.20 4.67
C PRO A 69 4.04 -7.10 3.14
N ALA A 70 3.32 -6.16 2.53
CA ALA A 70 3.30 -6.04 1.07
C ALA A 70 4.64 -5.52 0.48
N ILE A 71 5.31 -4.58 1.13
CA ILE A 71 6.64 -4.12 0.69
C ILE A 71 7.69 -5.22 0.90
N VAL A 72 7.64 -5.93 2.02
CA VAL A 72 8.57 -7.06 2.27
C VAL A 72 8.38 -8.18 1.24
N LEU A 73 7.15 -8.41 0.80
CA LEU A 73 6.79 -9.44 -0.17
C LEU A 73 7.11 -9.05 -1.61
N LEU A 74 6.74 -7.83 -2.05
CA LEU A 74 6.91 -7.38 -3.44
C LEU A 74 8.21 -6.61 -3.71
N GLY A 75 8.79 -5.97 -2.70
CA GLY A 75 10.00 -5.14 -2.84
C GLY A 75 11.14 -5.89 -3.53
N PRO A 76 11.53 -7.09 -3.07
CA PRO A 76 12.62 -7.86 -3.68
C PRO A 76 12.38 -8.25 -5.14
N LEU A 77 11.13 -8.34 -5.58
CA LEU A 77 10.77 -8.71 -6.96
C LEU A 77 10.67 -7.47 -7.86
N LEU A 78 10.02 -6.40 -7.38
CA LEU A 78 9.71 -5.24 -8.21
C LEU A 78 10.85 -4.20 -8.26
N PHE A 79 11.67 -4.10 -7.22
CA PHE A 79 12.79 -3.15 -7.19
C PHE A 79 13.87 -3.46 -8.24
N PRO A 80 14.33 -4.71 -8.43
CA PRO A 80 15.29 -5.00 -9.50
C PRO A 80 14.71 -4.74 -10.89
N ILE A 81 13.43 -5.05 -11.13
CA ILE A 81 12.75 -4.76 -12.40
C ILE A 81 12.68 -3.24 -12.63
N ALA A 82 12.37 -2.46 -11.58
CA ALA A 82 12.39 -1.00 -11.65
C ALA A 82 13.78 -0.44 -12.00
N ALA A 83 14.84 -1.02 -11.41
CA ALA A 83 16.22 -0.65 -11.69
C ALA A 83 16.62 -0.95 -13.14
N GLU A 84 16.24 -2.11 -13.69
CA GLU A 84 16.45 -2.45 -15.11
C GLU A 84 15.75 -1.47 -16.05
N LEU A 85 14.58 -0.97 -15.65
CA LEU A 85 13.80 0.02 -16.39
C LEU A 85 14.30 1.47 -16.19
N ASN A 86 15.46 1.66 -15.54
CA ASN A 86 16.08 2.97 -15.24
C ASN A 86 15.21 3.89 -14.36
N ILE A 87 14.33 3.31 -13.53
CA ILE A 87 13.57 4.05 -12.53
C ILE A 87 14.44 4.18 -11.28
N ASN A 88 14.55 5.39 -10.72
CA ASN A 88 15.28 5.61 -9.48
C ASN A 88 14.60 4.86 -8.30
N GLU A 89 15.36 4.00 -7.61
CA GLU A 89 14.85 3.15 -6.53
C GLU A 89 14.21 3.93 -5.39
N VAL A 90 14.75 5.10 -5.05
CA VAL A 90 14.22 5.98 -4.00
C VAL A 90 12.87 6.55 -4.43
N HIS A 91 12.79 7.03 -5.67
CA HIS A 91 11.55 7.56 -6.22
C HIS A 91 10.46 6.48 -6.28
N TYR A 92 10.81 5.29 -6.77
CA TYR A 92 9.91 4.13 -6.81
C TYR A 92 9.41 3.75 -5.41
N SER A 93 10.31 3.68 -4.43
CA SER A 93 9.98 3.35 -3.05
C SER A 93 9.01 4.37 -2.43
N MET A 94 9.24 5.67 -2.64
CA MET A 94 8.36 6.72 -2.15
C MET A 94 6.96 6.61 -2.75
N VAL A 95 6.87 6.41 -4.06
CA VAL A 95 5.60 6.26 -4.77
C VAL A 95 4.87 4.99 -4.34
N ALA A 96 5.58 3.87 -4.16
CA ALA A 96 5.01 2.63 -3.65
C ALA A 96 4.42 2.80 -2.24
N VAL A 97 5.15 3.47 -1.32
CA VAL A 97 4.66 3.73 0.06
C VAL A 97 3.43 4.64 0.04
N LEU A 98 3.42 5.69 -0.79
CA LEU A 98 2.26 6.59 -0.91
C LEU A 98 1.04 5.88 -1.52
N ALA A 99 1.25 5.08 -2.57
CA ALA A 99 0.21 4.26 -3.21
C ALA A 99 -0.40 3.25 -2.21
N MET A 100 0.44 2.58 -1.44
CA MET A 100 0.03 1.68 -0.36
C MET A 100 -0.78 2.41 0.72
N GLY A 101 -0.35 3.60 1.12
CA GLY A 101 -1.07 4.44 2.09
C GLY A 101 -2.47 4.80 1.61
N ILE A 102 -2.64 5.09 0.32
CA ILE A 102 -3.97 5.30 -0.28
C ILE A 102 -4.82 4.04 -0.17
N GLY A 103 -4.26 2.87 -0.53
CA GLY A 103 -4.95 1.58 -0.43
C GLY A 103 -5.45 1.28 0.99
N LEU A 104 -4.60 1.50 1.99
CA LEU A 104 -4.88 1.21 3.40
C LEU A 104 -6.09 1.98 3.94
N PHE A 105 -6.34 3.18 3.41
CA PHE A 105 -7.46 4.04 3.80
C PHE A 105 -8.61 4.05 2.79
N ALA A 106 -8.46 3.41 1.61
CA ALA A 106 -9.48 3.38 0.58
C ALA A 106 -10.65 2.44 0.97
N PRO A 107 -11.90 2.93 1.00
CA PRO A 107 -13.09 2.12 1.27
C PRO A 107 -13.43 1.28 0.02
N PRO A 108 -12.95 0.02 -0.04
CA PRO A 108 -13.83 -1.14 0.15
C PRO A 108 -13.30 -2.18 1.16
N PHE A 109 -11.97 -2.33 1.26
CA PHE A 109 -11.29 -3.26 2.18
C PHE A 109 -10.33 -2.59 3.17
N GLY A 110 -10.02 -1.29 2.99
CA GLY A 110 -8.99 -0.54 3.70
C GLY A 110 -8.90 -0.85 5.19
N VAL A 111 -8.02 -1.80 5.52
CA VAL A 111 -7.96 -2.41 6.85
C VAL A 111 -7.62 -1.36 7.90
N GLY A 112 -6.79 -0.37 7.53
CA GLY A 112 -6.44 0.77 8.39
C GLY A 112 -7.61 1.72 8.60
N TYR A 113 -8.46 1.94 7.59
CA TYR A 113 -9.69 2.73 7.77
C TYR A 113 -10.67 2.07 8.75
N TYR A 114 -10.92 0.77 8.59
CA TYR A 114 -11.82 0.05 9.50
C TYR A 114 -11.24 -0.08 10.91
N ALA A 115 -9.92 -0.28 11.04
CA ALA A 115 -9.23 -0.24 12.33
C ALA A 115 -9.37 1.13 13.00
N ALA A 116 -9.17 2.22 12.25
CA ALA A 116 -9.35 3.58 12.75
C ALA A 116 -10.81 3.84 13.19
N CYS A 117 -11.81 3.34 12.45
CA CYS A 117 -13.21 3.43 12.84
C CYS A 117 -13.51 2.64 14.11
N ALA A 118 -12.94 1.44 14.27
CA ALA A 118 -13.07 0.63 15.47
C ALA A 118 -12.46 1.31 16.70
N ILE A 119 -11.27 1.93 16.55
CA ILE A 119 -10.60 2.71 17.60
C ILE A 119 -11.42 3.96 17.95
N GLY A 120 -11.86 4.70 16.94
CA GLY A 120 -12.63 5.94 17.09
C GLY A 120 -14.08 5.73 17.52
N ARG A 121 -14.55 4.47 17.59
CA ARG A 121 -15.94 4.09 17.87
C ARG A 121 -16.94 4.80 16.95
N VAL A 122 -16.56 5.00 15.68
CA VAL A 122 -17.39 5.64 14.66
C VAL A 122 -17.93 4.58 13.70
N ALA A 123 -19.21 4.69 13.34
CA ALA A 123 -19.80 3.84 12.32
C ALA A 123 -19.11 4.06 10.95
N PRO A 124 -18.59 3.02 10.27
CA PRO A 124 -17.90 3.15 8.99
C PRO A 124 -18.72 3.89 7.93
N ASP A 125 -20.04 3.68 7.92
CA ASP A 125 -20.98 4.36 7.01
C ASP A 125 -20.96 5.89 7.14
N LYS A 126 -20.74 6.40 8.37
CA LYS A 126 -20.68 7.84 8.64
C LYS A 126 -19.32 8.43 8.30
N GLY A 127 -18.26 7.62 8.33
CA GLY A 127 -16.89 8.05 8.04
C GLY A 127 -16.50 8.04 6.55
N ILE A 128 -17.27 7.33 5.69
CA ILE A 128 -16.96 7.20 4.26
C ILE A 128 -17.01 8.54 3.53
N LYS A 129 -18.00 9.40 3.83
CA LYS A 129 -18.08 10.72 3.18
C LYS A 129 -16.87 11.61 3.50
N PRO A 130 -16.47 11.78 4.77
CA PRO A 130 -15.28 12.54 5.14
C PRO A 130 -13.98 12.00 4.53
N ILE A 131 -13.81 10.67 4.48
CA ILE A 131 -12.53 10.10 4.05
C ILE A 131 -12.26 10.24 2.56
N ILE A 132 -13.30 10.41 1.72
CA ILE A 132 -13.13 10.67 0.29
C ILE A 132 -12.29 11.93 0.06
N GLY A 133 -12.49 12.99 0.85
CA GLY A 133 -11.67 14.21 0.74
C GLY A 133 -10.19 13.95 1.06
N TYR A 134 -9.93 13.11 2.06
CA TYR A 134 -8.57 12.69 2.40
C TYR A 134 -7.93 11.84 1.29
N LEU A 135 -8.69 10.88 0.73
CA LEU A 135 -8.21 10.05 -0.38
C LEU A 135 -7.89 10.87 -1.62
N VAL A 136 -8.74 11.85 -1.97
CA VAL A 136 -8.47 12.76 -3.08
C VAL A 136 -7.19 13.55 -2.83
N SER A 137 -6.98 14.05 -1.61
CA SER A 137 -5.73 14.75 -1.26
C SER A 137 -4.50 13.85 -1.38
N LEU A 138 -4.59 12.59 -0.93
CA LEU A 138 -3.51 11.62 -1.08
C LEU A 138 -3.24 11.26 -2.54
N THR A 139 -4.28 11.06 -3.35
CA THR A 139 -4.14 10.77 -4.77
C THR A 139 -3.49 11.94 -5.51
N ILE A 140 -3.84 13.19 -5.19
CA ILE A 140 -3.18 14.37 -5.74
C ILE A 140 -1.69 14.39 -5.33
N GLY A 141 -1.39 14.14 -4.06
CA GLY A 141 -0.01 14.04 -3.57
C GLY A 141 0.79 12.96 -4.29
N LEU A 142 0.20 11.78 -4.48
CA LEU A 142 0.80 10.67 -5.22
C LEU A 142 1.09 11.06 -6.67
N ILE A 143 0.13 11.67 -7.38
CA ILE A 143 0.33 12.11 -8.77
C ILE A 143 1.43 13.16 -8.85
N LEU A 144 1.47 14.11 -7.91
CA LEU A 144 2.52 15.15 -7.88
C LEU A 144 3.91 14.54 -7.67
N VAL A 145 4.04 13.61 -6.73
CA VAL A 145 5.31 12.92 -6.50
C VAL A 145 5.69 12.09 -7.73
N ALA A 146 4.77 11.26 -8.23
CA ALA A 146 4.97 10.40 -9.41
C ALA A 146 5.31 11.17 -10.69
N ALA A 147 4.77 12.38 -10.88
CA ALA A 147 5.02 13.20 -12.07
C ALA A 147 6.28 14.08 -11.96
N VAL A 148 6.76 14.36 -10.74
CA VAL A 148 7.91 15.21 -10.49
C VAL A 148 8.96 14.43 -9.69
N PRO A 149 9.84 13.67 -10.37
CA PRO A 149 10.90 12.90 -9.72
C PRO A 149 11.81 13.77 -8.83
N TRP A 150 11.95 15.05 -9.15
CA TRP A 150 12.73 16.02 -8.38
C TRP A 150 12.23 16.23 -6.94
N LEU A 151 10.94 15.98 -6.66
CA LEU A 151 10.43 16.00 -5.28
C LEU A 151 10.96 14.80 -4.45
N SER A 152 11.26 13.67 -5.11
CA SER A 152 11.86 12.51 -4.45
C SER A 152 13.39 12.51 -4.49
N THR A 153 14.00 13.00 -5.57
CA THR A 153 15.45 12.91 -5.81
C THR A 153 16.20 14.22 -5.60
N GLY A 154 15.52 15.37 -5.52
CA GLY A 154 16.18 16.68 -5.38
C GLY A 154 16.78 16.95 -3.99
N PHE A 155 16.46 16.12 -2.99
CA PHE A 155 17.03 16.17 -1.64
C PHE A 155 18.17 15.15 -1.41
N LEU A 156 18.60 14.44 -2.45
CA LEU A 156 19.75 13.52 -2.49
C LEU A 156 20.83 14.07 -3.42
#